data_AF-A0A6L7WMY6-F1
#
_entry.id   AF-A0A6L7WMY6-F1
#
_cell.length_a   1.000
_cell.length_b   1.000
_cell.length_c   1.000
_cell.angle_alpha   90.00
_cell.angle_beta   90.00
_cell.angle_gamma   90.00
#
_symmetry.space_group_name_H-M   'P 1'
#
loop_
_entity.id
_entity.type
_entity.pdbx_description
1 polymer ?
#
loop_
_entity_poly.entity_id
_entity_poly.type
_entity_poly.pdbx_seq_one_letter_code
_entity_poly.pdbx_strand_id
1 'polypeptide(L)'
;MTQHDNDIVENRPDLASPVLDPRVLTFSQAQGLEGLPQPLALGEVTDDARNRIWAVFWDITVFFGGHGRVPRPWKPVLRDVHVKLFVRPADEFESDAMPIRDLYKPMILQSLPYNRLFDLLQHMMRHPECPPQFIDDMRAVFSEARLAYTVNTQGPPTILPAATPEEGAALQNALVRLSEAGFSGAREHLRKAGELINGGDWQGSIRESIHAVESVARRLDAKGAKTLGPAIDRLKREHGIHPALAEACKKLYGYTSDEDGIRHAALDGDAPVDQAEAVFLLGACASFVSYLIQKRPSE
;
A
#
# COMPACT_ATOMS: atom_id res chain seq x y z
N MET A 1 -49.63 -42.69 15.68
CA MET A 1 -48.69 -43.29 16.65
C MET A 1 -47.30 -43.17 16.04
N THR A 2 -46.45 -42.31 16.63
CA THR A 2 -44.96 -42.21 16.57
C THR A 2 -44.26 -42.00 15.21
N GLN A 3 -43.52 -40.88 14.97
CA GLN A 3 -42.10 -40.57 15.36
C GLN A 3 -41.11 -41.65 14.87
N HIS A 4 -39.90 -41.42 14.35
CA HIS A 4 -38.98 -40.29 14.22
C HIS A 4 -37.88 -40.68 13.19
N ASP A 5 -37.07 -39.70 12.74
CA ASP A 5 -35.66 -39.76 12.29
C ASP A 5 -35.44 -38.99 10.97
N ASN A 6 -35.08 -37.70 11.01
CA ASN A 6 -33.77 -37.05 11.29
C ASN A 6 -32.82 -36.99 10.07
N ASP A 7 -32.61 -35.75 9.62
CA ASP A 7 -31.36 -35.05 9.24
C ASP A 7 -30.19 -35.88 8.68
N ILE A 8 -29.57 -35.51 7.56
CA ILE A 8 -28.57 -34.42 7.50
C ILE A 8 -28.59 -33.81 6.09
N VAL A 9 -28.97 -32.53 5.99
CA VAL A 9 -28.57 -31.67 4.88
C VAL A 9 -27.22 -31.07 5.27
N GLU A 10 -26.14 -31.52 4.61
CA GLU A 10 -24.82 -30.90 4.73
C GLU A 10 -24.89 -29.44 4.28
N ASN A 11 -25.06 -28.55 5.25
CA ASN A 11 -24.93 -27.12 5.06
C ASN A 11 -23.43 -26.80 5.01
N ARG A 12 -22.82 -26.90 3.82
CA ARG A 12 -21.50 -26.30 3.58
C ARG A 12 -21.67 -24.78 3.64
N PRO A 13 -21.02 -24.06 4.59
CA PRO A 13 -20.95 -22.62 4.47
C PRO A 13 -20.12 -22.30 3.24
N ASP A 14 -20.78 -21.70 2.26
CA ASP A 14 -20.17 -21.11 1.08
C ASP A 14 -19.23 -19.99 1.56
N LEU A 15 -17.96 -20.34 1.80
CA LEU A 15 -16.89 -19.38 2.04
C LEU A 15 -16.61 -18.70 0.69
N ALA A 16 -17.49 -17.77 0.32
CA ALA A 16 -17.18 -16.78 -0.68
C ALA A 16 -15.90 -16.06 -0.23
N SER A 17 -14.77 -16.50 -0.79
CA SER A 17 -13.50 -15.80 -0.64
C SER A 17 -13.75 -14.37 -1.09
N PRO A 18 -13.35 -13.36 -0.30
CA PRO A 18 -13.55 -11.98 -0.70
C PRO A 18 -12.83 -11.80 -2.04
N VAL A 19 -13.62 -11.50 -3.07
CA VAL A 19 -13.13 -11.25 -4.43
C VAL A 19 -12.24 -10.02 -4.34
N LEU A 20 -10.94 -10.25 -4.17
CA LEU A 20 -9.93 -9.26 -4.49
C LEU A 20 -10.09 -8.93 -5.96
N ASP A 21 -10.11 -7.65 -6.30
CA ASP A 21 -10.35 -7.21 -7.67
C ASP A 21 -9.39 -7.98 -8.59
N PRO A 22 -9.89 -8.87 -9.46
CA PRO A 22 -9.05 -9.71 -10.30
C PRO A 22 -8.22 -8.89 -11.31
N ARG A 23 -8.44 -7.58 -11.41
CA ARG A 23 -7.59 -6.64 -12.17
C ARG A 23 -6.26 -6.33 -11.49
N VAL A 24 -6.12 -6.64 -10.19
CA VAL A 24 -4.99 -6.20 -9.36
C VAL A 24 -4.05 -7.35 -8.96
N LEU A 25 -4.53 -8.60 -9.04
CA LEU A 25 -3.73 -9.81 -8.76
C LEU A 25 -3.34 -10.53 -10.05
N THR A 26 -2.14 -11.11 -10.08
CA THR A 26 -1.79 -12.05 -11.16
C THR A 26 -2.65 -13.30 -11.06
N PHE A 27 -2.82 -14.03 -12.17
CA PHE A 27 -3.48 -15.33 -12.15
C PHE A 27 -2.87 -16.26 -11.08
N SER A 28 -1.54 -16.33 -10.99
CA SER A 28 -0.84 -17.14 -10.00
C SER A 28 -1.17 -16.74 -8.57
N GLN A 29 -1.26 -15.44 -8.27
CA GLN A 29 -1.64 -14.95 -6.95
C GLN A 29 -3.11 -15.23 -6.63
N ALA A 30 -4.01 -15.03 -7.61
CA ALA A 30 -5.44 -15.33 -7.45
C ALA A 30 -5.70 -16.83 -7.25
N GLN A 31 -4.87 -17.70 -7.83
CA GLN A 31 -4.91 -19.14 -7.65
C GLN A 31 -4.13 -19.64 -6.42
N GLY A 32 -3.49 -18.73 -5.65
CA GLY A 32 -2.67 -19.08 -4.50
C GLY A 32 -1.38 -19.86 -4.82
N LEU A 33 -0.95 -19.85 -6.08
CA LEU A 33 0.29 -20.47 -6.57
C LEU A 33 1.53 -19.62 -6.24
N GLU A 34 1.33 -18.31 -6.05
CA GLU A 34 2.34 -17.37 -5.60
C GLU A 34 1.84 -16.61 -4.37
N GLY A 35 2.78 -16.17 -3.54
CA GLY A 35 2.48 -15.28 -2.42
C GLY A 35 1.88 -13.96 -2.92
N LEU A 36 0.90 -13.43 -2.17
CA LEU A 36 0.37 -12.09 -2.43
C LEU A 36 1.51 -11.06 -2.37
N PRO A 37 1.46 -9.97 -3.17
CA PRO A 37 2.51 -8.96 -3.16
C PRO A 37 2.68 -8.40 -1.75
N GLN A 38 3.91 -8.45 -1.24
CA GLN A 38 4.30 -7.92 0.07
C GLN A 38 4.33 -6.38 -0.02
N PRO A 39 3.46 -5.65 0.70
CA PRO A 39 3.57 -4.21 0.76
C PRO A 39 4.74 -3.80 1.67
N LEU A 40 5.42 -2.70 1.29
CA LEU A 40 6.03 -1.75 2.22
C LEU A 40 7.35 -2.16 2.93
N ALA A 41 8.42 -2.46 2.17
CA ALA A 41 9.78 -2.33 2.70
C ALA A 41 10.39 -0.99 2.29
N LEU A 42 10.62 -0.09 3.25
CA LEU A 42 11.45 1.09 3.02
C LEU A 42 12.88 0.63 2.68
N GLY A 43 13.54 1.35 1.78
CA GLY A 43 14.90 1.02 1.34
C GLY A 43 14.98 0.00 0.20
N GLU A 44 13.84 -0.48 -0.30
CA GLU A 44 13.79 -1.47 -1.36
C GLU A 44 13.00 -0.96 -2.57
N VAL A 45 13.43 -1.38 -3.76
CA VAL A 45 12.72 -1.18 -5.03
C VAL A 45 12.80 -2.49 -5.79
N THR A 46 11.65 -3.14 -5.95
CA THR A 46 11.53 -4.46 -6.59
C THR A 46 11.88 -4.40 -8.07
N ASP A 47 12.17 -5.56 -8.67
CA ASP A 47 12.40 -5.66 -10.11
C ASP A 47 11.18 -5.23 -10.92
N ASP A 48 9.96 -5.49 -10.42
CA ASP A 48 8.71 -4.99 -11.04
C ASP A 48 8.71 -3.46 -11.09
N ALA A 49 8.99 -2.80 -9.95
CA ALA A 49 9.08 -1.34 -9.89
C ALA A 49 10.16 -0.80 -10.83
N ARG A 50 11.36 -1.40 -10.85
CA ARG A 50 12.45 -0.98 -11.75
C ARG A 50 12.08 -1.13 -13.22
N ASN A 51 11.42 -2.22 -13.60
CA ASN A 51 10.97 -2.44 -14.97
C ASN A 51 9.89 -1.44 -15.39
N ARG A 52 8.95 -1.11 -14.50
CA ARG A 52 7.93 -0.08 -14.75
C ARG A 52 8.54 1.32 -14.86
N ILE A 53 9.47 1.68 -13.99
CA ILE A 53 10.24 2.93 -14.11
C ILE A 53 10.98 2.95 -15.45
N TRP A 54 11.62 1.84 -15.82
CA TRP A 54 12.32 1.73 -17.10
C TRP A 54 11.37 1.86 -18.30
N ALA A 55 10.14 1.34 -18.23
CA ALA A 55 9.16 1.51 -19.30
C ALA A 55 8.84 3.00 -19.57
N VAL A 56 8.66 3.79 -18.50
CA VAL A 56 8.47 5.24 -18.65
C VAL A 56 9.72 5.91 -19.25
N PHE A 57 10.92 5.52 -18.82
CA PHE A 57 12.18 6.01 -19.42
C PHE A 57 12.38 5.57 -20.87
N TRP A 58 11.91 4.38 -21.23
CA TRP A 58 11.99 3.88 -22.59
C TRP A 58 11.19 4.78 -23.54
N ASP A 59 9.98 5.15 -23.14
CA ASP A 59 9.10 5.99 -23.95
C ASP A 59 9.68 7.40 -24.18
N ILE A 60 10.44 7.93 -23.21
CA ILE A 60 11.23 9.17 -23.38
C ILE A 60 12.19 9.06 -24.58
N THR A 61 12.81 7.89 -24.77
CA THR A 61 13.87 7.68 -25.77
C THR A 61 13.38 7.17 -27.12
N VAL A 62 12.20 6.54 -27.19
CA VAL A 62 11.71 5.87 -28.41
C VAL A 62 10.60 6.63 -29.13
N PHE A 63 9.70 7.31 -28.41
CA PHE A 63 8.49 7.86 -29.04
C PHE A 63 8.66 9.18 -29.81
N PHE A 64 9.83 9.81 -29.80
CA PHE A 64 9.95 11.22 -30.20
C PHE A 64 11.08 11.59 -31.18
N GLY A 65 11.77 10.64 -31.80
CA GLY A 65 12.96 10.96 -32.60
C GLY A 65 13.04 10.27 -33.94
N GLY A 66 12.45 10.85 -34.99
CA GLY A 66 12.70 10.45 -36.39
C GLY A 66 14.16 10.58 -36.86
N HIS A 67 15.06 11.06 -35.98
CA HIS A 67 16.48 11.27 -36.23
C HIS A 67 17.41 10.66 -35.15
N GLY A 68 16.89 9.80 -34.26
CA GLY A 68 17.71 9.10 -33.26
C GLY A 68 18.23 9.96 -32.09
N ARG A 69 17.70 11.19 -31.92
CA ARG A 69 18.05 12.11 -30.82
C ARG A 69 16.95 12.19 -29.78
N VAL A 70 17.33 12.44 -28.52
CA VAL A 70 16.39 12.73 -27.44
C VAL A 70 15.70 14.07 -27.75
N PRO A 71 14.36 14.11 -27.77
CA PRO A 71 13.60 15.31 -28.11
C PRO A 71 13.61 16.34 -26.97
N ARG A 72 13.02 17.51 -27.23
CA ARG A 72 12.43 18.30 -26.13
C ARG A 72 11.14 17.63 -25.63
N PRO A 73 10.82 17.74 -24.34
CA PRO A 73 11.54 18.50 -23.32
C PRO A 73 12.64 17.69 -22.60
N TRP A 74 12.92 16.46 -23.03
CA TRP A 74 13.82 15.55 -22.32
C TRP A 74 15.30 15.88 -22.44
N LYS A 75 15.75 16.43 -23.57
CA LYS A 75 17.14 16.84 -23.76
C LYS A 75 17.66 17.78 -22.66
N PRO A 76 17.00 18.91 -22.32
CA PRO A 76 17.44 19.77 -21.23
C PRO A 76 17.37 19.09 -19.86
N VAL A 77 16.31 18.30 -19.59
CA VAL A 77 16.17 17.54 -18.33
C VAL A 77 17.34 16.57 -18.13
N LEU A 78 17.67 15.76 -19.13
CA LEU A 78 18.76 14.78 -19.05
C LEU A 78 20.14 15.44 -19.03
N ARG A 79 20.31 16.58 -19.69
CA ARG A 79 21.53 17.40 -19.58
C ARG A 79 21.72 17.90 -18.16
N ASP A 80 20.66 18.36 -17.52
CA ASP A 80 20.70 18.82 -16.13
C ASP A 80 20.98 17.65 -15.17
N VAL A 81 20.41 16.46 -15.41
CA VAL A 81 20.79 15.25 -14.67
C VAL A 81 22.29 14.97 -14.82
N HIS A 82 22.82 14.98 -16.04
CA HIS A 82 24.25 14.74 -16.30
C HIS A 82 25.16 15.76 -15.58
N VAL A 83 24.86 17.04 -15.70
CA VAL A 83 25.71 18.12 -15.18
C VAL A 83 25.52 18.33 -13.68
N LYS A 84 24.28 18.32 -13.19
CA LYS A 84 23.95 18.75 -11.82
C LYS A 84 23.82 17.57 -10.86
N LEU A 85 23.20 16.47 -11.28
CA LEU A 85 23.04 15.30 -10.41
C LEU A 85 24.26 14.39 -10.45
N PHE A 86 24.78 14.07 -11.64
CA PHE A 86 25.96 13.23 -11.81
C PHE A 86 27.27 14.02 -11.79
N VAL A 87 27.20 15.35 -11.76
CA VAL A 87 28.37 16.25 -11.63
C VAL A 87 29.42 15.98 -12.72
N ARG A 88 28.96 15.89 -13.97
CA ARG A 88 29.83 15.65 -15.14
C ARG A 88 30.00 16.90 -16.02
N PRO A 89 31.12 17.01 -16.76
CA PRO A 89 31.35 18.10 -17.71
C PRO A 89 30.22 18.18 -18.76
N ALA A 90 29.79 19.40 -19.08
CA ALA A 90 28.63 19.62 -19.95
C ALA A 90 28.88 19.26 -21.42
N ASP A 91 30.14 19.25 -21.85
CA ASP A 91 30.61 18.86 -23.18
C ASP A 91 30.63 17.34 -23.39
N GLU A 92 30.62 16.55 -22.32
CA GLU A 92 30.49 15.08 -22.37
C GLU A 92 29.03 14.60 -22.43
N PHE A 93 28.05 15.52 -22.44
CA PHE A 93 26.64 15.14 -22.49
C PHE A 93 26.24 14.67 -23.88
N GLU A 94 25.90 13.38 -23.99
CA GLU A 94 25.37 12.82 -25.23
C GLU A 94 23.86 12.98 -25.35
N SER A 95 23.40 13.54 -26.48
CA SER A 95 21.97 13.77 -26.72
C SER A 95 21.30 12.77 -27.67
N ASP A 96 22.06 11.77 -28.11
CA ASP A 96 21.56 10.69 -28.97
C ASP A 96 20.82 9.65 -28.11
N ALA A 97 19.69 9.15 -28.62
CA ALA A 97 18.79 8.29 -27.87
C ALA A 97 19.41 6.93 -27.52
N MET A 98 20.22 6.35 -28.42
CA MET A 98 20.91 5.08 -28.18
C MET A 98 21.91 5.16 -27.03
N PRO A 99 22.89 6.09 -27.03
CA PRO A 99 23.81 6.26 -25.90
C PRO A 99 23.10 6.53 -24.57
N ILE A 100 22.06 7.37 -24.57
CA ILE A 100 21.25 7.62 -23.37
C ILE A 100 20.58 6.33 -22.89
N ARG A 101 19.96 5.56 -23.78
CA ARG A 101 19.34 4.28 -23.43
C ARG A 101 20.34 3.31 -22.83
N ASP A 102 21.49 3.15 -23.48
CA ASP A 102 22.52 2.19 -23.08
C ASP A 102 23.17 2.59 -21.74
N LEU A 103 23.16 3.88 -21.41
CA LEU A 103 23.53 4.39 -20.09
C LEU A 103 22.46 4.11 -19.02
N TYR A 104 21.21 4.53 -19.24
CA TYR A 104 20.19 4.52 -18.19
C TYR A 104 19.58 3.13 -17.94
N LYS A 105 19.52 2.24 -18.94
CA LYS A 105 18.95 0.89 -18.78
C LYS A 105 19.64 0.08 -17.66
N PRO A 106 20.96 -0.14 -17.70
CA PRO A 106 21.65 -0.87 -16.63
C PRO A 106 21.65 -0.10 -15.30
N MET A 107 21.62 1.23 -15.35
CA MET A 107 21.54 2.06 -14.14
C MET A 107 20.22 1.84 -13.40
N ILE A 108 19.08 1.96 -14.09
CA ILE A 108 17.75 1.84 -13.49
C ILE A 108 17.46 0.39 -13.09
N LEU A 109 17.76 -0.57 -13.97
CA LEU A 109 17.38 -1.96 -13.74
C LEU A 109 18.28 -2.67 -12.71
N GLN A 110 19.54 -2.25 -12.54
CA GLN A 110 20.51 -3.05 -11.77
C GLN A 110 21.43 -2.21 -10.88
N SER A 111 22.00 -1.12 -11.40
CA SER A 111 23.19 -0.50 -10.76
C SER A 111 22.86 0.51 -9.67
N LEU A 112 21.76 1.26 -9.80
CA LEU A 112 21.40 2.30 -8.84
C LEU A 112 20.76 1.68 -7.60
N PRO A 113 21.30 1.92 -6.38
CA PRO A 113 20.59 1.63 -5.15
C PRO A 113 19.33 2.52 -5.05
N TYR A 114 18.35 2.11 -4.23
CA TYR A 114 17.02 2.74 -4.18
C TYR A 114 17.09 4.27 -4.00
N ASN A 115 17.95 4.74 -3.10
CA ASN A 115 18.11 6.15 -2.77
C ASN A 115 18.62 6.95 -3.98
N ARG A 116 19.59 6.42 -4.73
CA ARG A 116 20.11 7.08 -5.94
C ARG A 116 19.13 7.04 -7.10
N LEU A 117 18.35 5.97 -7.20
CA LEU A 117 17.24 5.91 -8.15
C LEU A 117 16.20 7.00 -7.84
N PHE A 118 15.83 7.17 -6.57
CA PHE A 118 14.91 8.23 -6.18
C PHE A 118 15.49 9.64 -6.30
N ASP A 119 16.78 9.84 -6.02
CA ASP A 119 17.47 11.10 -6.30
C ASP A 119 17.33 11.47 -7.78
N LEU A 120 17.53 10.50 -8.69
CA LEU A 120 17.35 10.67 -10.13
C LEU A 120 15.92 11.06 -10.49
N LEU A 121 14.93 10.27 -10.06
CA LEU A 121 13.52 10.53 -10.37
C LEU A 121 13.07 11.88 -9.83
N GLN A 122 13.41 12.19 -8.58
CA GLN A 122 13.05 13.46 -7.95
C GLN A 122 13.72 14.66 -8.64
N HIS A 123 15.00 14.53 -9.04
CA HIS A 123 15.69 15.57 -9.79
C HIS A 123 14.99 15.86 -11.12
N MET A 124 14.61 14.81 -11.84
CA MET A 124 13.86 14.94 -13.10
C MET A 124 12.49 15.58 -12.88
N MET A 125 11.70 15.09 -11.93
CA MET A 125 10.36 15.63 -11.63
C MET A 125 10.38 17.10 -11.19
N ARG A 126 11.46 17.57 -10.58
CA ARG A 126 11.62 18.98 -10.16
C ARG A 126 12.17 19.89 -11.25
N HIS A 127 12.57 19.34 -12.40
CA HIS A 127 13.11 20.15 -13.48
C HIS A 127 12.01 21.03 -14.10
N PRO A 128 12.24 22.32 -14.39
CA PRO A 128 11.21 23.23 -14.93
C PRO A 128 10.58 22.79 -16.26
N GLU A 129 11.34 22.07 -17.09
CA GLU A 129 10.83 21.51 -18.36
C GLU A 129 10.25 20.09 -18.20
N CYS A 130 10.16 19.53 -16.99
CA CYS A 130 9.57 18.21 -16.79
C CYS A 130 8.08 18.23 -17.20
N PRO A 131 7.63 17.33 -18.10
CA PRO A 131 6.22 17.18 -18.40
C PRO A 131 5.42 16.78 -17.15
N PRO A 132 4.22 17.35 -16.91
CA PRO A 132 3.33 16.89 -15.85
C PRO A 132 3.02 15.40 -15.96
N GLN A 133 2.85 14.89 -17.19
CA GLN A 133 2.57 13.47 -17.46
C GLN A 133 3.63 12.55 -16.84
N PHE A 134 4.90 12.94 -16.81
CA PHE A 134 5.94 12.10 -16.20
C PHE A 134 5.77 11.98 -14.69
N ILE A 135 5.29 13.03 -14.01
CA ILE A 135 5.02 12.99 -12.58
C ILE A 135 3.84 12.04 -12.33
N ASP A 136 2.80 12.11 -13.16
CA ASP A 136 1.64 11.23 -13.07
C ASP A 136 2.01 9.76 -13.38
N ASP A 137 2.84 9.52 -14.38
CA ASP A 137 3.37 8.19 -14.70
C ASP A 137 4.20 7.65 -13.52
N MET A 138 5.07 8.47 -12.91
CA MET A 138 5.82 8.05 -11.73
C MET A 138 4.90 7.72 -10.55
N ARG A 139 3.86 8.52 -10.31
CA ARG A 139 2.85 8.24 -9.27
C ARG A 139 2.13 6.92 -9.52
N ALA A 140 1.73 6.67 -10.77
CA ALA A 140 1.14 5.40 -11.17
C ALA A 140 2.10 4.24 -10.91
N VAL A 141 3.38 4.38 -11.29
CA VAL A 141 4.40 3.35 -11.03
C VAL A 141 4.60 3.09 -9.54
N PHE A 142 4.73 4.12 -8.69
CA PHE A 142 4.84 3.96 -7.24
C PHE A 142 3.62 3.21 -6.65
N SER A 143 2.42 3.53 -7.14
CA SER A 143 1.17 2.92 -6.72
C SER A 143 1.03 1.46 -7.18
N GLU A 144 1.17 1.20 -8.49
CA GLU A 144 1.02 -0.11 -9.12
C GLU A 144 2.07 -1.10 -8.64
N ALA A 145 3.32 -0.64 -8.50
CA ALA A 145 4.42 -1.44 -7.98
C ALA A 145 4.42 -1.51 -6.45
N ARG A 146 3.49 -0.83 -5.78
CA ARG A 146 3.25 -0.84 -4.33
C ARG A 146 4.48 -0.48 -3.51
N LEU A 147 5.24 0.50 -4.00
CA LEU A 147 6.43 0.97 -3.31
C LEU A 147 6.07 1.59 -1.97
N ALA A 148 6.99 1.49 -0.99
CA ALA A 148 6.87 2.12 0.32
C ALA A 148 6.99 3.65 0.29
N TYR A 149 6.81 4.26 -0.87
CA TYR A 149 7.09 5.65 -1.17
C TYR A 149 5.99 6.20 -2.08
N THR A 150 5.67 7.48 -1.91
CA THR A 150 4.73 8.22 -2.74
C THR A 150 5.39 9.50 -3.27
N VAL A 151 4.77 10.13 -4.28
CA VAL A 151 5.20 11.44 -4.79
C VAL A 151 4.19 12.49 -4.32
N ASN A 152 4.66 13.41 -3.47
CA ASN A 152 3.90 14.59 -3.06
C ASN A 152 4.04 15.69 -4.12
N THR A 153 2.92 16.28 -4.52
CA THR A 153 2.81 17.35 -5.52
C THR A 153 2.19 18.65 -4.96
N GLN A 154 1.95 18.77 -3.65
CA GLN A 154 1.47 20.02 -3.02
C GLN A 154 2.55 21.12 -2.96
N GLY A 155 3.76 20.81 -3.41
CA GLY A 155 4.86 21.73 -3.62
C GLY A 155 5.75 21.19 -4.74
N PRO A 156 7.05 21.52 -4.78
CA PRO A 156 7.98 20.86 -5.69
C PRO A 156 7.87 19.33 -5.54
N PRO A 157 7.72 18.58 -6.65
CA PRO A 157 7.55 17.13 -6.58
C PRO A 157 8.60 16.47 -5.69
N THR A 158 8.16 15.72 -4.69
CA THR A 158 9.04 15.16 -3.66
C THR A 158 8.64 13.72 -3.37
N ILE A 159 9.63 12.81 -3.37
CA ILE A 159 9.44 11.42 -2.99
C ILE A 159 9.52 11.33 -1.47
N LEU A 160 8.49 10.77 -0.84
CA LEU A 160 8.39 10.64 0.61
C LEU A 160 8.03 9.19 0.96
N PRO A 161 8.48 8.67 2.12
CA PRO A 161 7.95 7.43 2.66
C PRO A 161 6.42 7.48 2.73
N ALA A 162 5.76 6.41 2.29
CA ALA A 162 4.32 6.29 2.43
C ALA A 162 3.92 6.07 3.90
N ALA A 163 4.83 5.50 4.72
CA ALA A 163 4.70 5.29 6.15
C ALA A 163 6.08 5.35 6.83
N THR A 164 6.12 5.50 8.14
CA THR A 164 7.34 5.39 8.97
C THR A 164 7.83 3.92 9.05
N PRO A 165 9.11 3.68 9.38
CA PRO A 165 9.62 2.33 9.63
C PRO A 165 8.83 1.58 10.71
N GLU A 166 8.40 2.28 11.76
CA GLU A 166 7.63 1.72 12.88
C GLU A 166 6.25 1.25 12.43
N GLU A 167 5.55 2.06 11.61
CA GLU A 167 4.25 1.70 11.03
C GLU A 167 4.37 0.52 10.07
N GLY A 168 5.43 0.49 9.24
CA GLY A 168 5.73 -0.64 8.37
C GLY A 168 6.01 -1.93 9.15
N ALA A 169 6.83 -1.85 10.20
CA ALA A 169 7.13 -2.99 11.08
C ALA A 169 5.88 -3.50 11.81
N ALA A 170 5.01 -2.60 12.28
CA ALA A 170 3.74 -2.98 12.91
C ALA A 170 2.85 -3.78 11.95
N LEU A 171 2.71 -3.32 10.70
CA LEU A 171 1.95 -4.03 9.67
C LEU A 171 2.52 -5.41 9.36
N GLN A 172 3.83 -5.50 9.11
CA GLN A 172 4.49 -6.76 8.79
C GLN A 172 4.34 -7.79 9.92
N ASN A 173 4.58 -7.37 11.16
CA ASN A 173 4.39 -8.21 12.33
C ASN A 173 2.93 -8.70 12.47
N ALA A 174 1.96 -7.83 12.20
CA ALA A 174 0.54 -8.19 12.26
C ALA A 174 0.18 -9.23 11.19
N LEU A 175 0.64 -9.05 9.94
CA LEU A 175 0.38 -9.99 8.85
C LEU A 175 0.95 -11.39 9.13
N VAL A 176 2.17 -11.46 9.68
CA VAL A 176 2.78 -12.73 10.11
C VAL A 176 1.94 -13.39 11.21
N ARG A 177 1.63 -12.67 12.29
CA ARG A 177 0.85 -13.22 13.42
C ARG A 177 -0.55 -13.68 13.02
N LEU A 178 -1.22 -12.91 12.15
CA LEU A 178 -2.52 -13.29 11.60
C LEU A 178 -2.45 -14.59 10.80
N SER A 179 -1.37 -14.77 10.04
CA SER A 179 -1.13 -16.00 9.29
C SER A 179 -0.93 -17.19 10.23
N GLU A 180 -0.04 -17.04 11.21
CA GLU A 180 0.28 -18.09 12.20
C GLU A 180 -0.95 -18.49 13.03
N ALA A 181 -1.80 -17.52 13.38
CA ALA A 181 -3.00 -17.74 14.18
C ALA A 181 -4.26 -18.09 13.35
N GLY A 182 -4.15 -18.25 12.03
CA GLY A 182 -5.26 -18.68 11.17
C GLY A 182 -6.36 -17.63 10.92
N PHE A 183 -6.05 -16.35 11.08
CA PHE A 183 -6.99 -15.23 10.87
C PHE A 183 -6.96 -14.69 9.44
N SER A 184 -7.27 -15.55 8.45
CA SER A 184 -7.20 -15.20 7.02
C SER A 184 -8.02 -13.97 6.63
N GLY A 185 -9.26 -13.83 7.14
CA GLY A 185 -10.10 -12.67 6.83
C GLY A 185 -9.52 -11.34 7.35
N ALA A 186 -9.01 -11.32 8.59
CA ALA A 186 -8.38 -10.13 9.14
C ALA A 186 -7.04 -9.81 8.45
N ARG A 187 -6.26 -10.84 8.08
CA ARG A 187 -5.06 -10.67 7.25
C ARG A 187 -5.38 -9.98 5.94
N GLU A 188 -6.48 -10.38 5.30
CA GLU A 188 -6.88 -9.81 4.03
C GLU A 188 -7.28 -8.34 4.14
N HIS A 189 -8.08 -8.00 5.16
CA HIS A 189 -8.41 -6.60 5.46
C HIS A 189 -7.18 -5.73 5.68
N LEU A 190 -6.19 -6.17 6.48
CA LEU A 190 -4.95 -5.43 6.71
C LEU A 190 -4.09 -5.28 5.45
N ARG A 191 -4.01 -6.33 4.64
CA ARG A 191 -3.30 -6.31 3.36
C ARG A 191 -3.92 -5.31 2.40
N LYS A 192 -5.24 -5.37 2.25
CA LYS A 192 -6.03 -4.45 1.40
C LYS A 192 -5.92 -3.00 1.87
N ALA A 193 -5.91 -2.76 3.18
CA ALA A 193 -5.70 -1.41 3.71
C ALA A 193 -4.36 -0.81 3.27
N GLY A 194 -3.27 -1.60 3.32
CA GLY A 194 -1.97 -1.18 2.81
C GLY A 194 -1.96 -0.90 1.30
N GLU A 195 -2.69 -1.68 0.50
CA GLU A 195 -2.84 -1.41 -0.95
C GLU A 195 -3.56 -0.09 -1.23
N LEU A 196 -4.60 0.22 -0.45
CA LEU A 196 -5.40 1.44 -0.62
C LEU A 196 -4.60 2.70 -0.30
N ILE A 197 -3.65 2.65 0.64
CA ILE A 197 -2.68 3.74 0.86
C ILE A 197 -1.88 4.01 -0.42
N ASN A 198 -1.39 2.98 -1.08
CA ASN A 198 -0.62 3.17 -2.32
C ASN A 198 -1.51 3.70 -3.46
N GLY A 199 -2.78 3.32 -3.48
CA GLY A 199 -3.80 3.80 -4.43
C GLY A 199 -4.32 5.21 -4.16
N GLY A 200 -3.94 5.85 -3.06
CA GLY A 200 -4.49 7.15 -2.65
C GLY A 200 -5.91 7.10 -2.08
N ASP A 201 -6.45 5.90 -1.80
CA ASP A 201 -7.76 5.71 -1.18
C ASP A 201 -7.62 5.65 0.34
N TRP A 202 -7.43 6.82 0.95
CA TRP A 202 -7.21 6.99 2.40
C TRP A 202 -8.41 6.49 3.21
N GLN A 203 -9.61 6.84 2.76
CA GLN A 203 -10.88 6.44 3.37
C GLN A 203 -11.06 4.92 3.35
N GLY A 204 -10.78 4.31 2.19
CA GLY A 204 -10.78 2.86 2.02
C GLY A 204 -9.79 2.18 2.94
N SER A 205 -8.56 2.70 3.05
CA SER A 205 -7.53 2.18 3.96
C SER A 205 -8.00 2.17 5.42
N ILE A 206 -8.55 3.29 5.91
CA ILE A 206 -9.06 3.41 7.28
C ILE A 206 -10.15 2.37 7.56
N ARG A 207 -11.09 2.22 6.62
CA ARG A 207 -12.19 1.26 6.73
C ARG A 207 -11.70 -0.19 6.76
N GLU A 208 -10.78 -0.56 5.88
CA GLU A 208 -10.23 -1.92 5.86
C GLU A 208 -9.36 -2.18 7.10
N SER A 209 -8.63 -1.18 7.60
CA SER A 209 -7.82 -1.28 8.82
C SER A 209 -8.68 -1.66 10.03
N ILE A 210 -9.81 -0.98 10.24
CA ILE A 210 -10.69 -1.28 11.38
C ILE A 210 -11.46 -2.59 11.22
N HIS A 211 -11.80 -2.99 9.99
CA HIS A 211 -12.41 -4.30 9.71
C HIS A 211 -11.48 -5.45 10.10
N ALA A 212 -10.17 -5.29 9.96
CA ALA A 212 -9.22 -6.29 10.45
C ALA A 212 -9.30 -6.47 11.97
N VAL A 213 -9.37 -5.37 12.73
CA VAL A 213 -9.54 -5.39 14.19
C VAL A 213 -10.88 -6.04 14.57
N GLU A 214 -11.97 -5.66 13.89
CA GLU A 214 -13.28 -6.27 14.10
C GLU A 214 -13.25 -7.78 13.86
N SER A 215 -12.64 -8.21 12.75
CA SER A 215 -12.57 -9.63 12.37
C SER A 215 -11.83 -10.47 13.41
N VAL A 216 -10.69 -9.97 13.93
CA VAL A 216 -9.97 -10.64 15.03
C VAL A 216 -10.80 -10.64 16.31
N ALA A 217 -11.32 -9.49 16.72
CA ALA A 217 -12.07 -9.36 17.97
C ALA A 217 -13.30 -10.26 18.00
N ARG A 218 -14.06 -10.33 16.90
CA ARG A 218 -15.24 -11.19 16.77
C ARG A 218 -14.90 -12.67 16.77
N ARG A 219 -13.77 -13.06 16.18
CA ARG A 219 -13.33 -14.47 16.20
C ARG A 219 -12.80 -14.91 17.56
N LEU A 220 -12.19 -14.00 18.33
CA LEU A 220 -11.77 -14.30 19.71
C LEU A 220 -12.95 -14.35 20.68
N ASP A 221 -14.04 -13.65 20.36
CA ASP A 221 -15.26 -13.68 21.16
C ASP A 221 -16.06 -14.98 20.96
N ALA A 222 -15.95 -15.89 21.93
CA ALA A 222 -16.66 -17.17 21.94
C ALA A 222 -18.20 -17.05 21.87
N LYS A 223 -18.78 -15.87 22.16
CA LYS A 223 -20.22 -15.63 22.12
C LYS A 223 -20.72 -15.00 20.82
N GLY A 224 -19.84 -14.81 19.82
CA GLY A 224 -20.24 -14.45 18.47
C GLY A 224 -20.82 -13.04 18.32
N ALA A 225 -20.09 -12.01 18.75
CA ALA A 225 -20.45 -10.61 18.50
C ALA A 225 -20.69 -10.34 17.01
N LYS A 226 -21.66 -9.46 16.73
CA LYS A 226 -21.94 -8.97 15.39
C LYS A 226 -21.07 -7.79 14.97
N THR A 227 -20.55 -7.01 15.93
CA THR A 227 -19.78 -5.78 15.69
C THR A 227 -18.62 -5.67 16.69
N LEU A 228 -17.65 -4.80 16.39
CA LEU A 228 -16.43 -4.63 17.21
C LEU A 228 -16.70 -4.23 18.67
N GLY A 229 -17.60 -3.26 18.93
CA GLY A 229 -17.86 -2.75 20.28
C GLY A 229 -18.22 -3.84 21.30
N PRO A 230 -19.30 -4.62 21.05
CA PRO A 230 -19.68 -5.75 21.90
C PRO A 230 -18.61 -6.83 22.04
N ALA A 231 -17.82 -7.09 20.98
CA ALA A 231 -16.71 -8.03 21.03
C ALA A 231 -15.65 -7.55 22.03
N ILE A 232 -15.18 -6.32 21.88
CA ILE A 232 -14.16 -5.71 22.75
C ILE A 232 -14.62 -5.65 24.21
N ASP A 233 -15.89 -5.35 24.49
CA ASP A 233 -16.41 -5.35 25.87
C ASP A 233 -16.40 -6.75 26.51
N ARG A 234 -16.52 -7.81 25.71
CA ARG A 234 -16.34 -9.19 26.19
C ARG A 234 -14.88 -9.53 26.39
N LEU A 235 -14.03 -9.27 25.39
CA LEU A 235 -12.60 -9.52 25.49
C LEU A 235 -11.96 -8.76 26.68
N LYS A 236 -12.46 -7.56 26.99
CA LYS A 236 -12.14 -6.81 28.21
C LYS A 236 -12.32 -7.61 29.50
N ARG A 237 -13.44 -8.33 29.61
CA ARG A 237 -13.75 -9.14 30.80
C ARG A 237 -13.01 -10.48 30.80
N GLU A 238 -12.89 -11.10 29.63
CA GLU A 238 -12.43 -12.49 29.50
C GLU A 238 -10.91 -12.62 29.30
N HIS A 239 -10.26 -11.63 28.70
CA HIS A 239 -8.82 -11.65 28.38
C HIS A 239 -8.00 -10.57 29.08
N GLY A 240 -8.59 -9.89 30.08
CA GLY A 240 -7.87 -8.89 30.89
C GLY A 240 -7.34 -7.71 30.06
N ILE A 241 -8.13 -7.23 29.10
CA ILE A 241 -7.83 -5.98 28.39
C ILE A 241 -8.20 -4.83 29.33
N HIS A 242 -7.29 -3.87 29.51
CA HIS A 242 -7.53 -2.72 30.37
C HIS A 242 -8.74 -1.89 29.87
N PRO A 243 -9.66 -1.42 30.74
CA PRO A 243 -10.85 -0.69 30.31
C PRO A 243 -10.56 0.53 29.42
N ALA A 244 -9.55 1.34 29.78
CA ALA A 244 -9.19 2.51 28.97
C ALA A 244 -8.66 2.14 27.57
N LEU A 245 -7.96 1.01 27.44
CA LEU A 245 -7.48 0.54 26.14
C LEU A 245 -8.63 0.02 25.27
N ALA A 246 -9.59 -0.68 25.89
CA ALA A 246 -10.82 -1.09 25.23
C ALA A 246 -11.65 0.13 24.76
N GLU A 247 -11.76 1.17 25.58
CA GLU A 247 -12.41 2.42 25.17
C GLU A 247 -11.66 3.12 24.04
N ALA A 248 -10.32 3.15 24.05
CA ALA A 248 -9.54 3.72 22.95
C ALA A 248 -9.83 3.00 21.62
N CYS A 249 -9.85 1.66 21.62
CA CYS A 249 -10.22 0.87 20.44
C CYS A 249 -11.64 1.18 19.96
N LYS A 250 -12.60 1.32 20.89
CA LYS A 250 -13.99 1.68 20.55
C LYS A 250 -14.13 3.11 20.04
N LYS A 251 -13.30 4.05 20.51
CA LYS A 251 -13.29 5.43 20.01
C LYS A 251 -12.70 5.53 18.61
N LEU A 252 -11.64 4.78 18.31
CA LEU A 252 -11.13 4.65 16.93
C LEU A 252 -12.19 4.02 16.02
N TYR A 253 -12.87 2.96 16.47
CA TYR A 253 -14.00 2.39 15.73
C TYR A 253 -15.13 3.39 15.51
N GLY A 254 -15.47 4.17 16.54
CA GLY A 254 -16.45 5.25 16.45
C GLY A 254 -16.08 6.27 15.38
N TYR A 255 -14.83 6.77 15.39
CA TYR A 255 -14.31 7.68 14.35
C TYR A 255 -14.45 7.08 12.95
N THR A 256 -14.16 5.78 12.77
CA THR A 256 -14.31 5.12 11.46
C THR A 256 -15.76 4.84 11.03
N SER A 257 -16.68 4.77 12.00
CA SER A 257 -18.10 4.43 11.78
C SER A 257 -18.99 5.66 11.73
N ASP A 258 -18.49 6.83 12.13
CA ASP A 258 -19.24 8.07 12.17
C ASP A 258 -19.65 8.47 10.76
N GLU A 259 -20.96 8.60 10.56
CA GLU A 259 -21.55 8.91 9.27
C GLU A 259 -21.06 10.28 8.78
N ASP A 260 -20.86 11.24 9.69
CA ASP A 260 -20.45 12.63 9.39
C ASP A 260 -18.96 12.80 9.05
N GLY A 261 -18.08 12.02 9.68
CA GLY A 261 -16.63 12.26 9.62
C GLY A 261 -15.91 11.56 8.46
N ILE A 262 -16.28 10.31 8.15
CA ILE A 262 -15.61 9.51 7.11
C ILE A 262 -16.57 9.15 5.97
N ARG A 263 -17.88 9.00 6.19
CA ARG A 263 -18.84 8.63 5.12
C ARG A 263 -19.49 9.81 4.38
N HIS A 264 -19.75 10.94 5.03
CA HIS A 264 -20.43 12.09 4.42
C HIS A 264 -19.60 12.87 3.39
N ALA A 265 -18.27 12.81 3.50
CA ALA A 265 -17.31 13.35 2.54
C ALA A 265 -17.46 12.86 1.09
N ALA A 266 -17.97 11.63 0.91
CA ALA A 266 -18.19 11.07 -0.40
C ALA A 266 -19.29 11.81 -1.20
N LEU A 267 -20.08 12.66 -0.55
CA LEU A 267 -21.17 13.44 -1.17
C LEU A 267 -20.76 14.88 -1.51
N ASP A 268 -19.79 15.46 -0.80
CA ASP A 268 -19.40 16.88 -0.96
C ASP A 268 -18.02 17.10 -1.62
N GLY A 269 -17.31 16.04 -2.00
CA GLY A 269 -16.18 16.12 -2.93
C GLY A 269 -14.81 16.45 -2.34
N ASP A 270 -14.70 16.69 -1.02
CA ASP A 270 -13.44 16.76 -0.29
C ASP A 270 -13.25 15.50 0.56
N ALA A 271 -12.05 14.90 0.52
CA ALA A 271 -11.68 13.83 1.45
C ALA A 271 -11.22 14.46 2.79
N PRO A 272 -11.96 14.29 3.91
CA PRO A 272 -11.65 14.88 5.21
C PRO A 272 -10.49 14.16 5.91
N VAL A 273 -10.00 13.08 5.30
CA VAL A 273 -8.93 12.23 5.82
C VAL A 273 -7.73 12.28 4.88
N ASP A 274 -6.58 12.61 5.45
CA ASP A 274 -5.33 12.67 4.72
C ASP A 274 -4.54 11.34 4.79
N GLN A 275 -3.42 11.30 4.06
CA GLN A 275 -2.53 10.15 4.07
C GLN A 275 -1.98 9.86 5.47
N ALA A 276 -1.65 10.89 6.25
CA ALA A 276 -1.05 10.72 7.57
C ALA A 276 -2.03 10.05 8.53
N GLU A 277 -3.31 10.44 8.50
CA GLU A 277 -4.37 9.78 9.26
C GLU A 277 -4.56 8.32 8.84
N ALA A 278 -4.58 8.04 7.53
CA ALA A 278 -4.75 6.66 7.03
C ALA A 278 -3.58 5.74 7.43
N VAL A 279 -2.35 6.25 7.33
CA VAL A 279 -1.13 5.54 7.71
C VAL A 279 -1.09 5.29 9.21
N PHE A 280 -1.42 6.30 10.03
CA PHE A 280 -1.52 6.16 11.47
C PHE A 280 -2.56 5.10 11.86
N LEU A 281 -3.76 5.16 11.28
CA LEU A 281 -4.83 4.20 11.56
C LEU A 281 -4.44 2.77 11.15
N LEU A 282 -3.76 2.59 10.01
CA LEU A 282 -3.25 1.29 9.59
C LEU A 282 -2.25 0.73 10.61
N GLY A 283 -1.24 1.52 11.00
CA GLY A 283 -0.23 1.12 11.98
C GLY A 283 -0.82 0.81 13.35
N ALA A 284 -1.77 1.64 13.81
CA ALA A 284 -2.49 1.43 15.06
C ALA A 284 -3.34 0.15 15.02
N CYS A 285 -4.09 -0.09 13.95
CA CYS A 285 -4.92 -1.30 13.78
C CYS A 285 -4.06 -2.56 13.67
N ALA A 286 -2.94 -2.51 12.96
CA ALA A 286 -1.97 -3.62 12.90
C ALA A 286 -1.44 -3.98 14.29
N SER A 287 -1.10 -2.95 15.09
CA SER A 287 -0.66 -3.12 16.48
C SER A 287 -1.78 -3.70 17.36
N PHE A 288 -3.01 -3.21 17.23
CA PHE A 288 -4.17 -3.74 17.95
C PHE A 288 -4.45 -5.21 17.63
N VAL A 289 -4.42 -5.58 16.35
CA VAL A 289 -4.59 -6.97 15.92
C VAL A 289 -3.54 -7.86 16.56
N SER A 290 -2.26 -7.46 16.48
CA SER A 290 -1.16 -8.21 17.10
C SER A 290 -1.35 -8.37 18.61
N TYR A 291 -1.81 -7.31 19.29
CA TYR A 291 -2.13 -7.31 20.71
C TYR A 291 -3.28 -8.26 21.05
N LEU A 292 -4.38 -8.23 20.30
CA LEU A 292 -5.54 -9.10 20.52
C LEU A 292 -5.17 -10.57 20.37
N ILE A 293 -4.36 -10.92 19.37
CA ILE A 293 -3.86 -12.29 19.18
C ILE A 293 -3.02 -12.73 20.39
N GLN A 294 -2.14 -11.87 20.90
CA GLN A 294 -1.34 -12.16 22.10
C GLN A 294 -2.17 -12.29 23.38
N LYS A 295 -3.34 -11.66 23.43
CA LYS A 295 -4.28 -11.77 24.55
C LYS A 295 -5.14 -13.04 24.51
N ARG A 296 -5.02 -13.86 23.46
CA ARG A 296 -5.59 -15.21 23.46
C ARG A 296 -5.05 -15.97 24.68
N PRO A 297 -5.91 -16.68 25.45
CA PRO A 297 -5.42 -17.57 26.49
C PRO A 297 -4.52 -18.63 25.84
N SER A 298 -3.33 -18.84 26.39
CA SER A 298 -2.51 -19.99 26.00
C SER A 298 -3.29 -21.27 26.32
N GLU A 299 -3.42 -22.14 25.31
CA GLU A 299 -3.96 -23.51 25.47
C GLU A 299 -3.10 -24.33 26.43
#